data_AF-A0A517NAU4-F1
#
_entry.id   AF-A0A517NAU4-F1
#
_cell.length_a   1.000
_cell.length_b   1.000
_cell.length_c   1.000
_cell.angle_alpha   90.00
_cell.angle_beta   90.00
_cell.angle_gamma   90.00
#
_symmetry.space_group_name_H-M   'P 1'
#
loop_
_entity.id
_entity.type
_entity.pdbx_description
1 polymer ?
#
loop_
_entity_poly.entity_id
_entity_poly.type
_entity_poly.pdbx_seq_one_letter_code
_entity_poly.pdbx_strand_id
1 'polypeptide(L)'
;MANTATPTDSAGLFSAPRKFDLSTMLVVTTAYAAVFALLRAINFPAMATLIVAAFFTSVALGQAILFGAKHPRRASALVGSAFFVIVLIAYSLVGPYGPTPDELPSMIVLNSVFGAFWGYLGGVIVGFVFMVAHGVRLVFSPNESRPDLPEE
;
A
#
# COMPACT_ATOMS: atom_id res chain seq x y z
N MET A 1 -9.90 10.76 -65.68
CA MET A 1 -9.52 9.65 -64.78
C MET A 1 -9.33 10.25 -63.40
N ALA A 2 -10.33 10.13 -62.54
CA ALA A 2 -10.35 10.75 -61.20
C ALA A 2 -10.00 9.70 -60.15
N ASN A 3 -8.89 9.89 -59.45
CA ASN A 3 -8.48 9.05 -58.33
C ASN A 3 -9.23 9.51 -57.08
N THR A 4 -10.13 8.66 -56.57
CA THR A 4 -10.84 8.83 -55.31
C THR A 4 -9.89 8.53 -54.15
N ALA A 5 -9.43 9.57 -53.47
CA ALA A 5 -8.70 9.44 -52.20
C ALA A 5 -9.68 8.98 -51.12
N THR A 6 -9.49 7.76 -50.61
CA THR A 6 -10.17 7.24 -49.43
C THR A 6 -9.66 7.95 -48.18
N PRO A 7 -10.55 8.47 -47.31
CA PRO A 7 -10.14 9.10 -46.05
C PRO A 7 -9.50 8.04 -45.14
N THR A 8 -8.27 8.31 -44.70
CA THR A 8 -7.54 7.52 -43.71
C THR A 8 -8.24 7.61 -42.36
N ASP A 9 -8.72 6.46 -41.88
CA ASP A 9 -9.32 6.24 -40.57
C ASP A 9 -8.46 6.86 -39.46
N SER A 10 -8.91 8.02 -38.97
CA SER A 10 -8.42 8.67 -37.76
C SER A 10 -9.20 8.17 -36.53
N ALA A 11 -9.46 6.86 -36.49
CA ALA A 11 -10.20 6.18 -35.42
C ALA A 11 -9.30 5.32 -34.52
N GLY A 12 -7.98 5.51 -34.58
CA GLY A 12 -7.05 5.13 -33.51
C GLY A 12 -7.17 6.09 -32.33
N LEU A 13 -8.40 6.28 -31.83
CA LEU A 13 -8.69 6.96 -30.58
C LEU A 13 -7.85 6.28 -29.50
N PHE A 14 -7.01 7.08 -28.85
CA PHE A 14 -6.30 6.78 -27.63
C PHE A 14 -7.19 6.06 -26.60
N SER A 15 -7.34 4.74 -26.71
CA SER A 15 -7.72 3.89 -25.60
C SER A 15 -6.46 3.72 -24.75
N ALA A 16 -6.04 4.82 -24.11
CA ALA A 16 -5.10 4.73 -23.00
C ALA A 16 -5.68 3.66 -22.06
N PRO A 17 -4.95 2.57 -21.74
CA PRO A 17 -5.51 1.46 -20.97
C PRO A 17 -5.94 1.97 -19.60
N ARG A 18 -7.20 2.39 -19.50
CA ARG A 18 -7.79 2.98 -18.31
C ARG A 18 -8.25 1.85 -17.40
N LYS A 19 -7.36 0.89 -17.13
CA LYS A 19 -7.53 -0.03 -16.00
C LYS A 19 -7.03 0.70 -14.75
N PHE A 20 -7.60 1.87 -14.50
CA PHE A 20 -7.59 2.45 -13.17
C PHE A 20 -8.39 1.45 -12.34
N ASP A 21 -7.69 0.68 -11.50
CA ASP A 21 -8.24 -0.45 -10.77
C ASP A 21 -9.17 0.08 -9.67
N LEU A 22 -10.38 0.50 -10.10
CA LEU A 22 -11.40 1.14 -9.27
C LEU A 22 -11.80 0.20 -8.14
N SER A 23 -11.84 -1.11 -8.42
CA SER A 23 -12.02 -2.16 -7.42
C SER A 23 -10.97 -2.10 -6.32
N THR A 24 -9.69 -1.99 -6.69
CA THR A 24 -8.59 -1.87 -5.72
C THR A 24 -8.71 -0.59 -4.89
N MET A 25 -9.02 0.55 -5.51
CA MET A 25 -9.21 1.79 -4.75
C MET A 25 -10.37 1.72 -3.75
N LEU A 26 -11.49 1.10 -4.15
CA LEU A 26 -12.67 0.96 -3.29
C LEU A 26 -12.36 0.04 -2.09
N VAL A 27 -11.67 -1.07 -2.33
CA VAL A 27 -11.27 -2.02 -1.27
C VAL A 27 -10.27 -1.38 -0.30
N VAL A 28 -9.26 -0.66 -0.81
CA VAL A 28 -8.29 0.05 0.04
C VAL A 28 -8.99 1.12 0.87
N THR A 29 -9.87 1.92 0.26
CA THR A 29 -10.63 2.95 0.99
C THR A 29 -11.50 2.34 2.08
N THR A 30 -12.16 1.21 1.78
CA THR A 30 -12.98 0.47 2.76
C THR A 30 -12.12 -0.07 3.91
N ALA A 31 -10.94 -0.60 3.62
CA ALA A 31 -10.01 -1.07 4.64
C ALA A 31 -9.55 0.08 5.56
N TYR A 32 -9.20 1.25 5.01
CA TYR A 32 -8.88 2.43 5.82
C TYR A 32 -10.07 2.91 6.66
N ALA A 33 -11.27 2.94 6.09
CA ALA A 33 -12.48 3.29 6.83
C ALA A 33 -12.73 2.33 8.00
N ALA A 34 -12.52 1.02 7.80
CA ALA A 34 -12.65 0.02 8.86
C ALA A 34 -11.60 0.20 9.97
N VAL A 35 -10.34 0.45 9.61
CA VAL A 35 -9.27 0.74 10.58
C VAL A 35 -9.61 2.01 11.38
N PHE A 36 -10.02 3.09 10.71
CA PHE A 36 -10.40 4.33 11.38
C PHE A 36 -11.63 4.17 12.28
N ALA A 37 -12.64 3.43 11.83
CA ALA A 37 -13.82 3.12 12.63
C ALA A 37 -13.44 2.33 13.89
N LEU A 38 -12.55 1.34 13.77
CA LEU A 38 -12.08 0.54 14.91
C LEU A 38 -11.28 1.38 15.92
N LEU A 39 -10.34 2.20 15.43
CA LEU A 39 -9.57 3.11 16.28
C LEU A 39 -10.49 4.14 16.97
N ARG A 40 -11.51 4.63 16.27
CA ARG A 40 -12.49 5.55 16.86
C ARG A 40 -13.36 4.85 17.92
N ALA A 41 -13.76 3.60 17.70
CA ALA A 41 -14.57 2.83 18.64
C ALA A 41 -13.88 2.64 20.01
N ILE A 42 -12.55 2.56 20.03
CA ILE A 42 -11.75 2.47 21.27
C ILE A 42 -11.29 3.83 21.80
N ASN A 43 -11.85 4.95 21.28
CA ASN A 43 -11.48 6.32 21.64
C ASN A 43 -9.98 6.63 21.48
N PHE A 44 -9.35 6.07 20.45
CA PHE A 44 -7.93 6.31 20.21
C PHE A 44 -7.65 7.78 19.88
N PRO A 45 -6.56 8.38 20.39
CA PRO A 45 -6.27 9.79 20.14
C PRO A 45 -5.99 10.05 18.65
N ALA A 46 -6.37 11.25 18.19
CA ALA A 46 -6.30 11.61 16.76
C ALA A 46 -4.88 11.51 16.19
N MET A 47 -3.87 11.96 16.94
CA MET A 47 -2.47 11.86 16.52
C MET A 47 -2.00 10.41 16.38
N ALA A 48 -2.36 9.54 17.32
CA ALA A 48 -2.00 8.13 17.23
C ALA A 48 -2.71 7.44 16.06
N THR A 49 -3.94 7.85 15.75
CA THR A 49 -4.67 7.37 14.56
C THR A 49 -3.95 7.72 13.26
N LEU A 50 -3.44 8.96 13.14
CA LEU A 50 -2.64 9.38 11.99
C LEU A 50 -1.33 8.59 11.87
N ILE A 51 -0.65 8.33 12.99
CA ILE A 51 0.59 7.53 13.01
C ILE A 51 0.30 6.11 12.52
N VAL A 52 -0.80 5.48 12.96
CA VAL A 52 -1.19 4.13 12.51
C VAL A 52 -1.49 4.12 11.00
N ALA A 53 -2.23 5.12 10.50
CA ALA A 53 -2.49 5.22 9.06
C ALA A 53 -1.21 5.43 8.25
N ALA A 54 -0.31 6.32 8.70
CA ALA A 54 0.98 6.55 8.08
C ALA A 54 1.84 5.28 8.07
N PHE A 55 1.79 4.50 9.16
CA PHE A 55 2.49 3.22 9.26
C PHE A 55 1.99 2.24 8.19
N PHE A 56 0.68 1.96 8.12
CA PHE A 56 0.12 1.06 7.09
C PHE A 56 0.38 1.56 5.67
N THR A 57 0.31 2.88 5.44
CA THR A 57 0.64 3.49 4.15
C THR A 57 2.09 3.23 3.77
N SER A 58 3.01 3.45 4.71
CA SER A 58 4.44 3.22 4.48
C SER A 58 4.72 1.75 4.16
N VAL A 59 4.09 0.81 4.87
CA VAL A 59 4.24 -0.62 4.66
C VAL A 59 3.72 -1.02 3.27
N ALA A 60 2.54 -0.53 2.87
CA ALA A 60 1.98 -0.79 1.55
C ALA A 60 2.88 -0.26 0.42
N LEU A 61 3.38 0.98 0.55
CA LEU A 61 4.34 1.55 -0.40
C LEU A 61 5.64 0.75 -0.43
N GLY A 62 6.14 0.35 0.73
CA GLY A 62 7.31 -0.50 0.87
C GLY A 62 7.18 -1.82 0.13
N GLN A 63 6.06 -2.51 0.29
CA GLN A 63 5.80 -3.77 -0.41
C GLN A 63 5.68 -3.60 -1.92
N ALA A 64 5.13 -2.48 -2.39
CA ALA A 64 4.98 -2.18 -3.81
C ALA A 64 6.32 -1.80 -4.48
N ILE A 65 7.17 -1.06 -3.78
CA ILE A 65 8.39 -0.45 -4.36
C ILE A 65 9.62 -1.34 -4.11
N LEU A 66 9.78 -1.91 -2.91
CA LEU A 66 11.01 -2.63 -2.54
C LEU A 66 11.05 -4.03 -3.15
N PHE A 67 12.27 -4.45 -3.52
CA PHE A 67 12.54 -5.78 -4.10
C PHE A 67 11.72 -6.10 -5.35
N GLY A 68 11.22 -5.08 -6.07
CA GLY A 68 10.35 -5.24 -7.24
C GLY A 68 9.11 -6.09 -6.94
N ALA A 69 8.52 -5.94 -5.75
CA ALA A 69 7.38 -6.70 -5.25
C ALA A 69 7.59 -8.23 -5.10
N LYS A 70 8.83 -8.75 -5.27
CA LYS A 70 9.11 -10.20 -5.17
C LYS A 70 9.10 -10.74 -3.74
N HIS A 71 9.42 -9.90 -2.75
CA HIS A 71 9.57 -10.30 -1.34
C HIS A 71 8.78 -9.38 -0.39
N PRO A 72 7.44 -9.36 -0.46
CA PRO A 72 6.61 -8.41 0.30
C PRO A 72 6.75 -8.56 1.82
N ARG A 73 7.06 -9.76 2.32
CA ARG A 73 7.27 -10.00 3.75
C ARG A 73 8.56 -9.37 4.29
N ARG A 74 9.64 -9.41 3.50
CA ARG A 74 10.91 -8.77 3.87
C ARG A 74 10.82 -7.25 3.75
N ALA A 75 10.14 -6.76 2.72
CA ALA A 75 9.88 -5.33 2.53
C ALA A 75 9.13 -4.72 3.73
N SER A 76 8.04 -5.35 4.15
CA SER A 76 7.21 -4.87 5.27
C SER A 76 7.95 -4.87 6.61
N ALA A 77 8.74 -5.90 6.92
CA ALA A 77 9.59 -5.91 8.12
C ALA A 77 10.65 -4.79 8.08
N LEU A 78 11.32 -4.59 6.95
CA LEU A 78 12.32 -3.52 6.83
C LEU A 78 11.70 -2.13 6.99
N VAL A 79 10.55 -1.89 6.34
CA VAL A 79 9.85 -0.60 6.45
C VAL A 79 9.33 -0.37 7.86
N GLY A 80 8.80 -1.39 8.52
CA GLY A 80 8.36 -1.25 9.91
C GLY A 80 9.52 -0.91 10.85
N SER A 81 10.67 -1.56 10.68
CA SER A 81 11.89 -1.23 11.44
C SER A 81 12.30 0.23 11.22
N ALA A 82 12.36 0.68 9.97
CA ALA A 82 12.74 2.05 9.64
C ALA A 82 11.71 3.07 10.17
N PHE A 83 10.42 2.79 10.04
CA PHE A 83 9.34 3.66 10.49
C PHE A 83 9.42 3.93 12.00
N PHE A 84 9.60 2.88 12.82
CA PHE A 84 9.69 3.05 14.27
C PHE A 84 10.94 3.83 14.69
N VAL A 85 12.07 3.62 14.02
CA VAL A 85 13.29 4.43 14.26
C VAL A 85 13.06 5.90 13.90
N ILE A 86 12.41 6.18 12.77
CA ILE A 86 12.08 7.55 12.35
C ILE A 86 11.14 8.21 13.36
N VAL A 87 10.10 7.50 13.83
CA VAL A 87 9.17 8.00 14.85
C VAL A 87 9.90 8.27 16.17
N LEU A 88 10.81 7.40 16.59
CA LEU A 88 11.64 7.60 17.78
C LEU A 88 12.49 8.86 17.66
N ILE A 89 13.18 9.05 16.53
CA ILE A 89 14.01 10.23 16.28
C ILE A 89 13.13 11.50 16.26
N ALA A 90 12.01 11.47 15.54
CA ALA A 90 11.09 12.60 15.49
C ALA A 90 10.56 12.98 16.89
N TYR A 91 10.21 11.98 17.70
CA TYR A 91 9.80 12.18 19.08
C TYR A 91 10.93 12.78 19.93
N SER A 92 12.17 12.32 19.78
CA SER A 92 13.33 12.87 20.49
C SER A 92 13.65 14.32 20.14
N LEU A 93 13.32 14.77 18.92
CA LEU A 93 13.58 16.13 18.46
C LEU A 93 12.51 17.14 18.92
N VAL A 94 11.30 16.67 19.21
CA VAL A 94 10.15 17.55 19.51
C VAL A 94 9.73 17.45 20.98
N GLY A 95 10.02 16.34 21.66
CA GLY A 95 9.59 16.09 23.04
C GLY A 95 10.49 16.72 24.11
N PRO A 96 9.94 17.30 25.19
CA PRO A 96 10.72 17.80 26.32
C PRO A 96 11.40 16.68 27.13
N TYR A 97 11.03 15.42 26.90
CA TYR A 97 11.53 14.22 27.59
C TYR A 97 12.06 13.20 26.58
N GLY A 98 12.90 13.64 25.64
CA GLY A 98 13.59 12.74 24.71
C GLY A 98 14.61 11.84 25.43
N PRO A 99 14.95 10.68 24.85
CA PRO A 99 16.00 9.80 25.38
C PRO A 99 17.34 10.52 25.44
N THR A 100 18.15 10.20 26.45
CA THR A 100 19.51 10.73 26.55
C THR A 100 20.40 10.15 25.44
N PRO A 101 21.51 10.82 25.06
CA PRO A 101 22.42 10.34 24.03
C PRO A 101 22.95 8.92 24.27
N ASP A 102 23.10 8.54 25.54
CA ASP A 102 23.59 7.22 25.95
C ASP A 102 22.52 6.11 25.82
N GLU A 103 21.24 6.47 25.93
CA GLU A 103 20.11 5.53 25.78
C GLU A 103 19.73 5.29 24.32
N LEU A 104 19.98 6.28 23.44
CA LEU A 104 19.59 6.26 22.03
C LEU A 104 19.98 4.97 21.30
N PRO A 105 21.23 4.44 21.38
CA PRO A 105 21.60 3.23 20.67
C PRO A 105 20.76 2.01 21.08
N SER A 106 20.51 1.85 22.38
CA SER A 106 19.71 0.73 22.91
C SER A 106 18.25 0.83 22.46
N MET A 107 17.68 2.03 22.47
CA MET A 107 16.32 2.28 22.02
C MET A 107 16.18 2.09 20.51
N ILE A 108 17.17 2.48 19.71
CA ILE A 108 17.16 2.28 18.25
C ILE A 108 17.13 0.78 17.94
N VAL A 109 17.98 -0.02 18.59
CA VAL A 109 18.00 -1.48 18.38
C VAL A 109 16.66 -2.10 18.79
N LEU A 110 16.15 -1.76 19.97
CA LEU A 110 14.88 -2.29 20.47
C LEU A 110 13.71 -1.91 19.55
N ASN A 111 13.59 -0.63 19.18
CA ASN A 111 12.55 -0.13 18.28
C ASN A 111 12.68 -0.70 16.87
N SER A 112 13.90 -1.00 16.40
CA SER A 112 14.10 -1.65 15.11
C SER A 112 13.53 -3.08 15.12
N VAL A 113 13.82 -3.86 16.16
CA VAL A 113 13.30 -5.23 16.31
C VAL A 113 11.78 -5.22 16.45
N PHE A 114 11.24 -4.36 17.31
CA PHE A 114 9.80 -4.20 17.47
C PHE A 114 9.13 -3.70 16.17
N GLY A 115 9.75 -2.73 15.50
CA GLY A 115 9.28 -2.21 14.23
C GLY A 115 9.28 -3.27 13.14
N ALA A 116 10.28 -4.15 13.10
CA ALA A 116 10.30 -5.28 12.16
C ALA A 116 9.16 -6.27 12.42
N PHE A 117 8.90 -6.58 13.69
CA PHE A 117 7.79 -7.45 14.09
C PHE A 117 6.43 -6.86 13.70
N TRP A 118 6.17 -5.60 14.08
CA TRP A 118 4.92 -4.92 13.72
C TRP A 118 4.80 -4.68 12.21
N GLY A 119 5.91 -4.37 11.55
CA GLY A 119 6.01 -4.24 10.10
C GLY A 119 5.57 -5.50 9.39
N TYR A 120 6.05 -6.66 9.85
CA TYR A 120 5.63 -7.95 9.32
C TYR A 120 4.12 -8.18 9.49
N LEU A 121 3.56 -7.96 10.68
CA LEU A 121 2.13 -8.11 10.94
C LEU A 121 1.29 -7.15 10.08
N GLY A 122 1.68 -5.88 10.01
CA GLY A 122 1.05 -4.88 9.15
C GLY A 122 1.11 -5.29 7.68
N GLY A 123 2.24 -5.85 7.23
CA GLY A 123 2.42 -6.36 5.88
C GLY A 123 1.52 -7.55 5.54
N VAL A 124 1.22 -8.42 6.51
CA VAL A 124 0.24 -9.50 6.34
C VAL A 124 -1.16 -8.94 6.16
N ILE A 125 -1.56 -7.95 6.97
CA ILE A 125 -2.86 -7.29 6.86
C ILE A 125 -3.00 -6.58 5.50
N VAL A 126 -2.00 -5.81 5.10
CA VAL A 126 -1.99 -5.13 3.79
C VAL A 126 -2.06 -6.13 2.65
N GLY A 127 -1.27 -7.21 2.70
CA GLY A 127 -1.32 -8.29 1.71
C GLY A 127 -2.70 -8.94 1.63
N PHE A 128 -3.37 -9.15 2.76
CA PHE A 128 -4.74 -9.67 2.80
C PHE A 128 -5.72 -8.72 2.11
N VAL A 129 -5.64 -7.40 2.35
CA VAL A 129 -6.49 -6.40 1.68
C VAL A 129 -6.29 -6.43 0.16
N PHE A 130 -5.05 -6.52 -0.33
CA PHE A 130 -4.79 -6.63 -1.77
C PHE A 130 -5.29 -7.95 -2.37
N MET A 131 -5.22 -9.05 -1.62
CA MET A 131 -5.78 -10.33 -2.07
C MET A 131 -7.31 -10.25 -2.19
N VAL A 132 -7.99 -9.60 -1.24
CA VAL A 132 -9.43 -9.33 -1.32
C VAL A 132 -9.74 -8.44 -2.51
N ALA A 133 -8.97 -7.38 -2.74
CA ALA A 133 -9.13 -6.50 -3.89
C ALA A 133 -9.02 -7.26 -5.22
N HIS A 134 -8.04 -8.15 -5.34
CA HIS A 134 -7.88 -9.01 -6.49
C HIS A 134 -9.06 -9.98 -6.66
N GLY A 135 -9.53 -10.60 -5.58
CA GLY A 135 -10.70 -11.48 -5.60
C GLY A 135 -11.97 -10.76 -6.07
N VAL A 136 -12.24 -9.57 -5.54
CA VAL A 136 -13.35 -8.71 -5.98
C VAL A 136 -13.23 -8.42 -7.48
N ARG A 137 -12.03 -8.07 -7.95
CA ARG A 137 -11.79 -7.82 -9.37
C ARG A 137 -12.10 -9.04 -10.24
N LEU A 138 -11.71 -10.25 -9.83
CA LEU A 138 -12.00 -11.47 -10.59
C LEU A 138 -13.50 -11.78 -10.66
N VAL A 139 -14.24 -11.50 -9.58
CA VAL A 139 -15.70 -11.72 -9.54
C VAL A 139 -16.43 -10.75 -10.48
N PHE A 140 -16.02 -9.48 -10.54
CA PHE A 140 -16.70 -8.46 -11.36
C PHE A 140 -16.17 -8.34 -12.80
N SER A 141 -15.09 -9.04 -13.17
CA SER A 141 -14.56 -9.04 -14.55
C SER A 141 -14.25 -10.44 -15.09
N PRO A 142 -15.22 -11.38 -15.16
CA PRO A 142 -14.96 -12.75 -15.62
C PRO A 142 -14.49 -12.82 -17.09
N ASN A 143 -15.02 -11.94 -17.94
CA ASN A 143 -14.82 -12.02 -19.40
C ASN A 143 -13.41 -11.59 -19.90
N GLU A 144 -12.57 -10.96 -19.08
CA GLU A 144 -11.17 -10.66 -19.47
C GLU A 144 -10.23 -11.88 -19.37
N SER A 145 -10.71 -13.00 -18.82
CA SER A 145 -9.89 -14.19 -18.56
C SER A 145 -10.01 -15.31 -19.62
N ARG A 146 -10.79 -15.09 -20.70
CA ARG A 146 -10.73 -15.93 -21.90
C ARG A 146 -9.65 -15.36 -22.82
N PRO A 147 -8.45 -15.97 -22.91
CA PRO A 147 -7.61 -15.74 -24.07
C PRO A 147 -8.40 -16.21 -25.29
N ASP A 148 -8.59 -15.32 -26.26
CA ASP A 148 -9.25 -15.65 -27.52
C ASP A 148 -8.58 -16.90 -28.10
N LEU A 149 -9.29 -18.02 -28.01
CA LEU A 149 -8.87 -19.23 -28.70
C LEU A 149 -8.95 -18.90 -30.20
N PRO A 150 -7.91 -19.21 -30.98
CA PRO A 150 -7.94 -18.96 -32.41
C PRO A 150 -9.19 -19.63 -32.98
N GLU A 151 -10.06 -18.84 -33.62
CA GLU A 151 -11.19 -19.37 -34.36
C GLU A 151 -10.62 -20.21 -35.51
N GLU A 152 -10.85 -21.52 -35.46
CA GLU A 152 -10.51 -22.49 -36.51
C GLU A 152 -11.45 -22.37 -37.71
#